data_AF-A0A5J4S5H0-F1
#
_entry.id   AF-A0A5J4S5H0-F1
#
_cell.length_a   1.000
_cell.length_b   1.000
_cell.length_c   1.000
_cell.angle_alpha   90.00
_cell.angle_beta   90.00
_cell.angle_gamma   90.00
#
_symmetry.space_group_name_H-M   'P 1'
#
loop_
_entity.id
_entity.type
_entity.pdbx_description
1 polymer ?
#
loop_
_entity_poly.entity_id
_entity_poly.type
_entity_poly.pdbx_seq_one_letter_code
_entity_poly.pdbx_strand_id
1 'polypeptide(L)'
;MRCSVAEKKIISRMAEKCGLGISEYCRRQAMNGEVWAIPKLSSEELEYFRLLKYYCSNFNRITNLIRAKDPSLVSVIRELVNNLTQLQKRII
;
A
#
# COMPACT_ATOMS: atom_id res chain seq x y z
N MET A 1 -26.52 17.58 -11.34
CA MET A 1 -25.78 18.86 -11.32
C MET A 1 -25.67 19.35 -12.75
N ARG A 2 -26.07 20.60 -13.03
CA ARG A 2 -25.73 21.24 -14.30
C ARG A 2 -24.37 21.90 -14.13
N CYS A 3 -23.42 21.50 -14.96
CA CYS A 3 -22.08 22.06 -15.00
C CYS A 3 -21.55 21.95 -16.43
N SER A 4 -20.61 22.82 -16.77
CA SER A 4 -19.86 22.74 -18.02
C SER A 4 -19.02 21.46 -18.09
N VAL A 5 -18.58 21.10 -19.31
CA VAL A 5 -17.70 19.95 -19.51
C VAL A 5 -16.38 20.10 -18.74
N ALA A 6 -15.85 21.33 -18.63
CA ALA A 6 -14.63 21.62 -17.91
C ALA A 6 -14.80 21.39 -16.40
N GLU A 7 -15.86 21.95 -15.79
CA GLU A 7 -16.18 21.76 -14.37
C GLU A 7 -16.41 20.28 -14.05
N LYS A 8 -17.15 19.57 -14.92
CA LYS A 8 -17.39 18.13 -14.74
C LYS A 8 -16.08 17.34 -14.69
N LYS A 9 -15.09 17.67 -15.55
CA LYS A 9 -13.77 17.03 -15.52
C LYS A 9 -13.02 17.31 -14.23
N ILE A 10 -13.05 18.54 -13.73
CA ILE A 10 -12.40 18.93 -12.48
C ILE A 10 -13.01 18.16 -11.30
N ILE A 11 -14.34 18.17 -11.18
CA ILE A 11 -15.07 17.47 -10.11
C ILE A 11 -14.80 15.97 -10.16
N SER A 12 -14.75 15.39 -11.37
CA SER A 12 -14.43 13.96 -11.54
C SER A 12 -13.04 13.62 -11.03
N ARG A 13 -12.02 14.45 -11.34
CA ARG A 13 -10.65 14.25 -10.83
C ARG A 13 -10.56 14.42 -9.31
N MET A 14 -11.32 15.34 -8.72
CA MET A 14 -11.37 15.51 -7.27
C MET A 14 -12.02 14.30 -6.59
N ALA A 15 -13.13 13.80 -7.13
CA ALA A 15 -13.79 12.58 -6.65
C ALA A 15 -12.84 11.38 -6.72
N GLU A 16 -12.13 11.22 -7.84
CA GLU A 16 -11.12 10.17 -8.04
C GLU A 16 -9.98 10.25 -7.01
N LYS A 17 -9.46 11.45 -6.73
CA LYS A 17 -8.44 11.66 -5.68
C LYS A 17 -8.94 11.26 -4.29
N CYS A 18 -10.25 11.30 -4.04
CA CYS A 18 -10.85 10.88 -2.77
C CYS A 18 -11.26 9.40 -2.79
N GLY A 19 -11.06 8.67 -3.90
CA GLY A 19 -11.52 7.29 -4.06
C GLY A 19 -13.04 7.15 -4.12
N LEU A 20 -13.76 8.20 -4.55
CA LEU A 20 -15.21 8.25 -4.56
C LEU A 20 -15.77 8.40 -5.98
N GLY A 21 -17.01 7.94 -6.17
CA GLY A 21 -17.80 8.31 -7.34
C GLY A 21 -18.25 9.78 -7.27
N ILE A 22 -18.55 10.39 -8.43
CA ILE A 22 -18.93 11.80 -8.54
C ILE A 22 -20.12 12.16 -7.64
N SER A 23 -21.19 11.35 -7.66
CA SER A 23 -22.39 11.61 -6.86
C SER A 23 -22.09 11.56 -5.36
N GLU A 24 -21.26 10.61 -4.93
CA GLU A 24 -20.85 10.44 -3.54
C GLU A 24 -19.99 11.61 -3.08
N TYR A 25 -19.00 12.00 -3.88
CA TYR A 25 -18.13 13.14 -3.64
C TYR A 25 -18.95 14.43 -3.46
N CYS A 26 -19.88 14.71 -4.38
CA CYS A 26 -20.73 15.89 -4.31
C CYS A 26 -21.65 15.87 -3.07
N ARG A 27 -22.21 14.70 -2.72
CA ARG A 27 -23.05 14.57 -1.52
C ARG A 27 -22.26 14.84 -0.25
N ARG A 28 -21.06 14.27 -0.11
CA ARG A 28 -20.21 14.50 1.05
C ARG A 28 -19.73 15.95 1.13
N GLN A 29 -19.33 16.55 0.00
CA GLN A 29 -19.00 17.98 -0.04
C GLN A 29 -20.16 18.85 0.42
N ALA A 30 -21.38 18.56 -0.05
CA ALA A 30 -22.55 19.37 0.29
C ALA A 30 -22.98 19.22 1.76
N MET A 31 -22.83 18.02 2.34
CA MET A 31 -23.24 17.73 3.72
C MET A 31 -22.18 18.12 4.75
N ASN A 32 -20.90 17.89 4.43
CA ASN A 32 -19.81 18.00 5.40
C ASN A 32 -18.90 19.21 5.15
N GLY A 33 -19.05 19.90 4.00
CA GLY A 33 -18.22 21.05 3.62
C GLY A 33 -16.82 20.69 3.11
N GLU A 34 -16.28 19.52 3.48
CA GLU A 34 -14.99 19.01 3.04
C GLU A 34 -15.01 17.51 2.69
N VAL A 35 -14.12 17.11 1.78
CA VAL A 35 -13.81 15.71 1.47
C VAL A 35 -12.31 15.56 1.34
N TRP A 36 -11.73 14.75 2.21
CA TRP A 36 -10.29 14.49 2.24
C TRP A 36 -9.87 13.63 1.05
N ALA A 37 -8.88 14.10 0.30
CA ALA A 37 -8.23 13.30 -0.73
C ALA A 37 -7.46 12.16 -0.07
N ILE A 38 -7.46 10.99 -0.70
CA ILE A 38 -6.56 9.90 -0.34
C ILE A 38 -5.17 10.34 -0.79
N PRO A 39 -4.21 10.54 0.12
CA PRO A 39 -2.86 10.92 -0.27
C PRO A 39 -2.31 9.86 -1.21
N LYS A 40 -1.74 10.28 -2.34
CA LYS A 40 -0.96 9.36 -3.15
C LYS A 40 0.29 9.02 -2.35
N LEU A 41 0.54 7.73 -2.18
CA LEU A 41 1.77 7.27 -1.58
C LEU A 41 2.96 7.82 -2.40
N SER A 42 3.92 8.41 -1.69
CA SER A 42 5.19 8.80 -2.28
C SER A 42 5.94 7.55 -2.78
N SER A 43 6.95 7.75 -3.63
CA SER A 43 7.81 6.64 -4.05
C SER A 43 8.47 5.93 -2.87
N GLU A 44 8.86 6.70 -1.84
CA GLU A 44 9.45 6.19 -0.61
C GLU A 44 8.44 5.36 0.19
N GLU A 45 7.22 5.88 0.39
CA GLU A 45 6.14 5.15 1.08
C GLU A 45 5.81 3.84 0.36
N LEU A 46 5.76 3.86 -0.98
CA LEU A 46 5.55 2.65 -1.78
C LEU A 46 6.67 1.62 -1.57
N GLU A 47 7.91 2.04 -1.44
CA GLU A 47 9.03 1.14 -1.14
C GLU A 47 8.90 0.51 0.25
N TYR A 48 8.51 1.28 1.27
CA TYR A 48 8.21 0.72 2.60
C TYR A 48 7.09 -0.32 2.54
N PHE A 49 6.00 -0.06 1.81
CA PHE A 49 4.92 -1.04 1.66
C PHE A 49 5.35 -2.30 0.90
N ARG A 50 6.22 -2.18 -0.12
CA ARG A 50 6.79 -3.35 -0.81
C ARG A 50 7.66 -4.17 0.12
N LEU A 51 8.48 -3.52 0.95
CA LEU A 51 9.33 -4.19 1.93
C LEU A 51 8.48 -4.91 2.99
N LEU A 52 7.41 -4.26 3.47
CA LEU A 52 6.45 -4.88 4.39
C LEU A 52 5.82 -6.14 3.79
N LYS A 53 5.37 -6.06 2.52
CA LYS A 53 4.82 -7.23 1.80
C LYS A 53 5.84 -8.36 1.67
N TYR A 54 7.10 -8.03 1.38
CA TYR A 54 8.19 -9.00 1.31
C TYR A 54 8.38 -9.71 2.66
N TYR A 55 8.39 -8.98 3.78
CA TYR A 55 8.49 -9.58 5.11
C TYR A 55 7.30 -10.47 5.45
N CYS A 56 6.06 -10.01 5.21
CA CYS A 56 4.86 -10.82 5.43
C CYS A 56 4.93 -12.16 4.67
N SER A 57 5.39 -12.13 3.42
CA SER A 57 5.55 -13.35 2.61
C SER A 57 6.59 -14.30 3.21
N ASN A 58 7.72 -13.79 3.69
CA ASN A 58 8.76 -14.59 4.33
C ASN A 58 8.27 -15.21 5.64
N PHE A 59 7.54 -14.45 6.47
CA PHE A 59 6.95 -14.98 7.69
C PHE A 59 5.92 -16.07 7.40
N ASN A 60 5.06 -15.90 6.41
CA ASN A 60 4.12 -16.94 5.99
C ASN A 60 4.85 -18.23 5.54
N ARG A 61 5.97 -18.09 4.81
CA ARG A 61 6.81 -19.24 4.43
C ARG A 61 7.38 -19.94 5.66
N ILE A 62 7.91 -19.19 6.63
CA ILE A 62 8.43 -19.74 7.89
C ILE A 62 7.31 -20.46 8.67
N THR A 63 6.14 -19.85 8.81
CA THR A 63 4.97 -20.48 9.46
C THR A 63 4.59 -21.80 8.81
N ASN A 64 4.60 -21.86 7.47
CA ASN A 64 4.31 -23.09 6.75
C ASN A 64 5.35 -24.19 6.99
N LEU A 65 6.65 -23.84 7.00
CA LEU A 65 7.74 -24.78 7.29
C LEU A 65 7.67 -25.30 8.74
N ILE A 66 7.36 -24.43 9.71
CA ILE A 66 7.12 -24.83 11.10
C ILE A 66 5.96 -25.83 11.18
N ARG A 67 4.83 -25.51 10.54
CA ARG A 67 3.64 -26.37 10.54
C ARG A 67 3.93 -27.74 9.91
N ALA A 68 4.75 -27.78 8.86
CA ALA A 68 5.14 -29.00 8.17
C ALA A 68 6.26 -29.79 8.90
N LYS A 69 6.83 -29.24 9.99
CA LYS A 69 8.03 -29.78 10.66
C LYS A 69 9.19 -30.03 9.69
N ASP A 70 9.34 -29.13 8.72
CA ASP A 70 10.30 -29.28 7.64
C ASP A 70 11.75 -29.15 8.17
N PRO A 71 12.63 -30.13 7.92
CA PRO A 71 14.02 -30.10 8.40
C PRO A 71 14.83 -28.94 7.79
N SER A 72 14.39 -28.36 6.67
CA SER A 72 15.04 -27.21 6.03
C SER A 72 14.79 -25.88 6.73
N LEU A 73 13.89 -25.82 7.72
CA LEU A 73 13.48 -24.58 8.41
C LEU A 73 14.68 -23.72 8.85
N VAL A 74 15.67 -24.35 9.49
CA VAL A 74 16.86 -23.64 10.00
C VAL A 74 17.68 -23.04 8.84
N SER A 75 17.83 -23.77 7.73
CA SER A 75 18.58 -23.30 6.57
C SER A 75 17.91 -22.10 5.91
N VAL A 76 16.58 -22.13 5.75
CA VAL A 76 15.80 -21.04 5.16
C VAL A 76 15.85 -19.79 6.03
N ILE A 77 15.76 -19.94 7.36
CA ILE A 77 15.90 -18.80 8.28
C ILE A 77 17.31 -18.19 8.18
N ARG A 78 18.37 -19.01 8.15
CA ARG A 78 19.75 -18.51 7.99
C ARG A 78 19.94 -17.77 6.67
N GLU A 79 19.39 -18.29 5.58
CA GLU A 79 19.41 -17.64 4.27
C GLU A 79 18.71 -16.28 4.31
N LEU A 80 17.50 -16.23 4.90
CA LEU A 80 16.77 -14.98 5.08
C LEU A 80 17.58 -13.97 5.89
N VAL A 81 18.14 -14.37 7.03
CA VAL A 81 18.99 -13.49 7.86
C VAL A 81 20.18 -12.97 7.07
N ASN A 82 20.90 -13.83 6.34
CA ASN A 82 22.02 -13.39 5.51
C ASN A 82 21.59 -12.35 4.47
N ASN A 83 20.47 -12.58 3.77
CA ASN A 83 19.93 -11.63 2.79
C ASN A 83 19.60 -10.27 3.44
N LEU A 84 19.00 -10.26 4.63
CA LEU A 84 18.71 -9.03 5.37
C LEU A 84 19.99 -8.31 5.83
N THR A 85 20.99 -9.05 6.32
CA THR A 85 22.29 -8.48 6.68
C THR A 85 23.00 -7.86 5.47
N GLN A 86 22.91 -8.45 4.28
CA GLN A 86 23.48 -7.85 3.06
C GLN A 86 22.77 -6.55 2.67
N LEU A 87 21.44 -6.48 2.86
CA LEU A 87 20.69 -5.24 2.62
C LEU A 87 21.09 -4.15 3.62
N GLN A 88 21.28 -4.49 4.90
CA GLN A 88 21.73 -3.53 5.92
C GLN A 88 23.12 -2.94 5.60
N LYS A 89 24.03 -3.75 5.05
CA LYS A 89 25.36 -3.27 4.62
C LYS A 89 25.34 -2.28 3.47
N ARG A 90 24.23 -2.15 2.73
CA ARG A 90 24.10 -1.13 1.67
C ARG A 90 23.66 0.24 2.21
N ILE A 91 23.21 0.28 3.47
CA ILE A 91 22.70 1.48 4.14
C ILE A 91 23.82 2.18 4.95
N ILE A 92 24.85 1.43 5.36
CA ILE A 92 26.05 1.91 6.06
C ILE A 92 27.15 2.17 5.03
#